data_AF-A0A9Q6A9J4-F1
#
_entry.id   AF-A0A9Q6A9J4-F1
#
_cell.length_a   1.000
_cell.length_b   1.000
_cell.length_c   1.000
_cell.angle_alpha   90.00
_cell.angle_beta   90.00
_cell.angle_gamma   90.00
#
_symmetry.space_group_name_H-M   'P 1'
#
loop_
_entity.id
_entity.type
_entity.pdbx_description
1 polymer ?
#
loop_
_entity_poly.entity_id
_entity_poly.type
_entity_poly.pdbx_seq_one_letter_code
_entity_poly.pdbx_strand_id
1 'polypeptide(L)'
;MLTEDELKWMREVLRDYEFGEISPSYFYKKKTEIERNRNRGIVRKELDTLRNKMRKYTPDELLSFRKISDRDIHDYENFSVIYIIHNCNLDEYYIGQAVKVVDRARMHFLANAGNEEVYKDFSLGDTFSISCIPLNITSYSTLNELEDNAIRAYDSFHNGYNKMPGNVMDKYIFKNDDYEKAANLILDKIKGTELFASLTNDRKRMKYTRSLFTELELPENIHFRLGLVKCIKAYQKANKANIRNKE
;
A
#
# COMPACT_ATOMS: atom_id res chain seq x y z
N MET A 1 -0.63 32.85 -5.29
CA MET A 1 -1.14 32.98 -6.67
C MET A 1 -0.11 32.38 -7.61
N LEU A 2 -0.53 31.62 -8.64
CA LEU A 2 0.37 31.17 -9.73
C LEU A 2 0.69 32.38 -10.62
N THR A 3 1.88 32.43 -11.21
CA THR A 3 2.23 33.45 -12.21
C THR A 3 1.57 33.15 -13.56
N GLU A 4 1.44 34.16 -14.42
CA GLU A 4 0.91 33.93 -15.78
C GLU A 4 1.77 32.97 -16.60
N ASP A 5 3.09 32.98 -16.40
CA ASP A 5 3.99 32.03 -17.05
C ASP A 5 3.76 30.60 -16.56
N GLU A 6 3.58 30.41 -15.25
CA GLU A 6 3.22 29.11 -14.65
C GLU A 6 1.87 28.61 -15.22
N LEU A 7 0.87 29.48 -15.33
CA LEU A 7 -0.45 29.14 -15.87
C LEU A 7 -0.40 28.81 -17.35
N LYS A 8 0.32 29.61 -18.15
CA LYS A 8 0.49 29.34 -19.58
C LYS A 8 1.16 27.99 -19.81
N TRP A 9 2.25 27.70 -19.10
CA TRP A 9 2.93 26.42 -19.17
C TRP A 9 2.01 25.26 -18.77
N MET A 10 1.26 25.39 -17.67
CA MET A 10 0.30 24.36 -17.26
C MET A 10 -0.78 24.11 -18.32
N ARG A 11 -1.31 25.16 -18.94
CA ARG A 11 -2.29 25.04 -20.03
C ARG A 11 -1.70 24.32 -21.23
N GLU A 12 -0.42 24.51 -21.54
CA GLU A 12 0.25 23.81 -22.63
C GLU A 12 0.46 22.32 -22.30
N VAL A 13 0.96 22.02 -21.10
CA VAL A 13 1.20 20.65 -20.64
C VAL A 13 -0.08 19.81 -20.61
N LEU A 14 -1.21 20.38 -20.20
CA LEU A 14 -2.46 19.63 -19.98
C LEU A 14 -3.34 19.49 -21.23
N ARG A 15 -2.93 20.05 -22.37
CA ARG A 15 -3.70 20.03 -23.64
C ARG A 15 -3.64 18.70 -24.39
N ASP A 16 -2.68 17.84 -24.06
CA ASP A 16 -2.46 16.56 -24.74
C ASP A 16 -3.42 15.44 -24.29
N TYR A 17 -4.44 15.77 -23.50
CA TYR A 17 -5.46 14.84 -23.05
C TYR A 17 -6.51 14.60 -24.15
N GLU A 18 -6.72 13.32 -24.47
CA GLU A 18 -7.79 12.89 -25.37
C GLU A 18 -8.96 12.28 -24.59
N PHE A 19 -10.18 12.65 -24.95
CA PHE A 19 -11.37 12.09 -24.31
C PHE A 19 -11.45 10.58 -24.53
N GLY A 20 -11.50 9.83 -23.42
CA GLY A 20 -11.55 8.37 -23.46
C GLY A 20 -10.16 7.69 -23.42
N GLU A 21 -9.06 8.45 -23.32
CA GLU A 21 -7.74 7.85 -23.16
C GLU A 21 -7.67 6.98 -21.90
N ILE A 22 -7.03 5.81 -22.02
CA ILE A 22 -6.86 4.87 -20.91
C ILE A 22 -5.92 5.48 -19.86
N SER A 23 -6.28 5.34 -18.58
CA SER A 23 -5.50 5.93 -17.50
C SER A 23 -4.05 5.43 -17.47
N PRO A 24 -3.05 6.31 -17.29
CA PRO A 24 -1.66 5.91 -17.06
C PRO A 24 -1.50 4.91 -15.91
N SER A 25 -2.34 5.05 -14.87
CA SER A 25 -2.40 4.13 -13.73
C SER A 25 -2.79 2.70 -14.14
N TYR A 26 -3.61 2.53 -15.17
CA TYR A 26 -3.97 1.21 -15.69
C TYR A 26 -2.77 0.52 -16.35
N PHE A 27 -2.06 1.24 -17.22
CA PHE A 27 -0.87 0.70 -17.90
C PHE A 27 0.23 0.36 -16.91
N TYR A 28 0.50 1.25 -15.95
CA TYR A 28 1.43 0.98 -14.87
C TYR A 28 1.06 -0.30 -14.11
N LYS A 29 -0.19 -0.39 -13.63
CA LYS A 29 -0.67 -1.57 -12.90
C LYS A 29 -0.45 -2.84 -13.69
N LYS A 30 -0.85 -2.87 -14.98
CA LYS A 30 -0.71 -4.06 -15.82
C LYS A 30 0.73 -4.45 -16.07
N LYS A 31 1.60 -3.47 -16.37
CA LYS A 31 3.03 -3.71 -16.55
C LYS A 31 3.66 -4.30 -15.29
N THR A 32 3.38 -3.70 -14.13
CA THR A 32 3.90 -4.15 -12.84
C THR A 32 3.38 -5.55 -12.46
N GLU A 33 2.10 -5.83 -12.67
CA GLU A 33 1.53 -7.18 -12.45
C GLU A 33 2.26 -8.24 -13.30
N ILE A 34 2.48 -7.96 -14.59
CA ILE A 34 3.19 -8.87 -15.50
C ILE A 34 4.62 -9.11 -15.03
N GLU A 35 5.35 -8.05 -14.70
CA GLU A 35 6.74 -8.12 -14.25
C GLU A 35 6.87 -8.94 -12.94
N ARG A 36 6.07 -8.61 -11.93
CA ARG A 36 6.10 -9.30 -10.64
C ARG A 36 5.70 -10.77 -10.77
N ASN A 37 4.71 -11.09 -11.61
CA ASN A 37 4.33 -12.48 -11.88
C ASN A 37 5.45 -13.28 -12.57
N ARG A 38 6.20 -12.65 -13.50
CA ARG A 38 7.36 -13.29 -14.14
C ARG A 38 8.47 -13.59 -13.11
N ASN A 39 8.66 -12.71 -12.14
CA ASN A 39 9.73 -12.81 -11.14
C ASN A 39 9.35 -13.64 -9.90
N ARG A 40 8.11 -14.15 -9.79
CA ARG A 40 7.60 -14.82 -8.57
C ARG A 40 8.51 -15.93 -8.03
N GLY A 41 9.14 -16.71 -8.91
CA GLY A 41 10.03 -17.79 -8.50
C GLY A 41 11.37 -17.32 -7.93
N ILE A 42 11.89 -16.18 -8.41
CA ILE A 42 13.11 -15.55 -7.87
C ILE A 42 12.79 -15.00 -6.48
N VAL A 43 11.70 -14.22 -6.38
CA VAL A 43 11.22 -13.67 -5.11
C VAL A 43 10.97 -14.77 -4.09
N ARG A 44 10.34 -15.88 -4.48
CA ARG A 44 10.10 -17.02 -3.58
C ARG A 44 11.39 -17.53 -2.95
N LYS A 45 12.44 -17.74 -3.76
CA LYS A 45 13.75 -18.20 -3.28
C LYS A 45 14.42 -17.20 -2.33
N GLU A 46 14.34 -15.91 -2.63
CA GLU A 46 14.90 -14.86 -1.78
C GLU A 46 14.19 -14.81 -0.42
N LEU A 47 12.85 -14.80 -0.43
CA LEU A 47 12.05 -14.78 0.79
C LEU A 47 12.19 -16.07 1.61
N ASP A 48 12.28 -17.24 0.96
CA ASP A 48 12.55 -18.51 1.63
C ASP A 48 13.94 -18.49 2.30
N THR A 49 14.95 -17.93 1.64
CA THR A 49 16.31 -17.80 2.18
C THR A 49 16.34 -16.92 3.44
N LEU A 50 15.59 -15.82 3.42
CA LEU A 50 15.41 -14.97 4.60
C LEU A 50 14.65 -15.71 5.70
N ARG A 51 13.50 -16.30 5.37
CA ARG A 51 12.63 -17.02 6.32
C ARG A 51 13.37 -18.16 7.03
N ASN A 52 14.22 -18.89 6.33
CA ASN A 52 14.95 -20.03 6.89
C ASN A 52 16.02 -19.64 7.93
N LYS A 53 16.44 -18.36 7.95
CA LYS A 53 17.37 -17.82 8.95
C LYS A 53 16.64 -17.22 10.15
N MET A 54 15.33 -17.10 10.09
CA MET A 54 14.50 -16.45 11.10
C MET A 54 13.82 -17.48 12.00
N ARG A 55 13.52 -17.07 13.22
CA ARG A 55 12.65 -17.84 14.12
C ARG A 55 11.25 -17.94 13.49
N LYS A 56 10.71 -19.16 13.47
CA LYS A 56 9.31 -19.44 13.16
C LYS A 56 8.53 -19.56 14.46
N TYR A 57 7.27 -19.15 14.42
CA TYR A 57 6.35 -19.24 15.55
C TYR A 57 5.23 -20.22 15.24
N THR A 58 4.69 -20.87 16.26
CA THR A 58 3.43 -21.64 16.17
C THR A 58 2.22 -20.78 16.55
N PRO A 59 0.99 -21.16 16.16
CA PRO A 59 -0.21 -20.50 16.66
C PRO A 59 -0.29 -20.44 18.18
N ASP A 60 0.07 -21.53 18.87
CA ASP A 60 0.04 -21.61 20.34
C ASP A 60 1.02 -20.62 20.99
N GLU A 61 2.24 -20.49 20.44
CA GLU A 61 3.18 -19.47 20.87
C GLU A 61 2.57 -18.07 20.71
N LEU A 62 2.01 -17.76 19.54
CA LEU A 62 1.37 -16.45 19.28
C LEU A 62 0.19 -16.17 20.24
N LEU A 63 -0.62 -17.18 20.53
CA LEU A 63 -1.79 -17.06 21.43
C LEU A 63 -1.36 -16.92 22.90
N SER A 64 -0.24 -17.51 23.28
CA SER A 64 0.31 -17.48 24.64
C SER A 64 0.89 -16.13 25.05
N PHE A 65 1.23 -15.24 24.09
CA PHE A 65 1.73 -13.91 24.39
C PHE A 65 0.66 -13.08 25.12
N ARG A 66 0.81 -12.98 26.45
CA ARG A 66 -0.13 -12.33 27.37
C ARG A 66 0.12 -10.83 27.53
N LYS A 67 1.36 -10.35 27.34
CA LYS A 67 1.73 -8.92 27.42
C LYS A 67 2.76 -8.52 26.36
N ILE A 68 2.81 -7.21 26.07
CA ILE A 68 3.79 -6.57 25.17
C ILE A 68 5.24 -6.83 25.63
N SER A 69 5.47 -7.09 26.92
CA SER A 69 6.79 -7.18 27.54
C SER A 69 7.47 -8.56 27.50
N ASP A 70 6.82 -9.61 27.00
CA ASP A 70 7.38 -10.98 27.03
C ASP A 70 8.25 -11.28 25.79
N ARG A 71 8.81 -10.25 25.13
CA ARG A 71 9.13 -10.31 23.70
C ARG A 71 10.62 -10.34 23.36
N ASP A 72 11.06 -11.50 22.87
CA ASP A 72 12.03 -11.58 21.76
C ASP A 72 11.44 -11.01 20.44
N ILE A 73 10.14 -10.67 20.44
CA ILE A 73 9.41 -10.00 19.34
C ILE A 73 9.61 -8.46 19.34
N HIS A 74 10.29 -7.88 20.34
CA HIS A 74 10.58 -6.44 20.37
C HIS A 74 11.42 -6.01 19.17
N ASP A 75 12.19 -6.93 18.59
CA ASP A 75 12.95 -6.71 17.36
C ASP A 75 12.08 -6.39 16.14
N TYR A 76 10.75 -6.63 16.19
CA TYR A 76 9.83 -6.39 15.08
C TYR A 76 8.82 -5.26 15.34
N GLU A 77 8.66 -4.81 16.58
CA GLU A 77 7.68 -3.75 16.92
C GLU A 77 8.03 -2.38 16.33
N ASN A 78 9.31 -2.14 16.05
CA ASN A 78 9.80 -0.90 15.47
C ASN A 78 9.89 -0.94 13.95
N PHE A 79 9.56 -2.07 13.32
CA PHE A 79 9.72 -2.23 11.89
C PHE A 79 8.40 -2.49 11.20
N SER A 80 8.33 -2.01 9.97
CA SER A 80 7.34 -2.42 9.01
C SER A 80 7.63 -3.87 8.60
N VAL A 81 6.70 -4.80 8.81
CA VAL A 81 6.92 -6.24 8.63
C VAL A 81 5.79 -6.87 7.82
N ILE A 82 6.12 -7.88 7.00
CA ILE A 82 5.15 -8.86 6.52
C ILE A 82 5.19 -10.13 7.37
N TYR A 83 4.04 -10.73 7.63
CA TYR A 83 3.93 -12.06 8.21
C TYR A 83 3.41 -13.06 7.17
N ILE A 84 3.95 -14.26 7.25
CA ILE A 84 3.64 -15.40 6.39
C ILE A 84 3.11 -16.49 7.31
N ILE A 85 1.84 -16.85 7.14
CA ILE A 85 1.22 -18.02 7.79
C ILE A 85 1.24 -19.14 6.75
N HIS A 86 1.84 -20.27 7.10
CA HIS A 86 1.94 -21.45 6.25
C HIS A 86 1.20 -22.60 6.91
N ASN A 87 0.18 -23.12 6.25
CA ASN A 87 -0.44 -24.40 6.61
C ASN A 87 0.49 -25.52 6.13
N CYS A 88 1.15 -26.20 7.06
CA CYS A 88 2.11 -27.25 6.78
C CYS A 88 1.45 -28.52 6.21
N ASN A 89 0.16 -28.73 6.45
CA ASN A 89 -0.60 -29.89 5.98
C ASN A 89 -1.01 -29.73 4.52
N LEU A 90 -1.48 -28.54 4.14
CA LEU A 90 -1.99 -28.25 2.79
C LEU A 90 -0.95 -27.61 1.86
N ASP A 91 0.18 -27.15 2.41
CA ASP A 91 1.15 -26.29 1.72
C ASP A 91 0.53 -25.00 1.15
N GLU A 92 -0.41 -24.42 1.90
CA GLU A 92 -1.09 -23.18 1.56
C GLU A 92 -0.61 -22.01 2.44
N TYR A 93 -0.71 -20.80 1.90
CA TYR A 93 -0.12 -19.61 2.52
C TYR A 93 -1.15 -18.49 2.70
N TYR A 94 -0.96 -17.71 3.76
CA TYR A 94 -1.54 -16.39 3.94
C TYR A 94 -0.40 -15.38 4.15
N ILE A 95 -0.46 -14.26 3.45
CA ILE A 95 0.49 -13.15 3.57
C ILE A 95 -0.28 -11.94 4.09
N GLY A 96 0.25 -11.30 5.13
CA GLY A 96 -0.26 -10.01 5.59
C GLY A 96 0.85 -9.07 5.98
N GLN A 97 0.55 -7.77 6.05
CA GLN A 97 1.45 -6.75 6.55
C GLN A 97 0.95 -6.11 7.85
N ALA A 98 1.86 -5.69 8.73
CA ALA A 98 1.51 -5.03 9.97
C ALA A 98 2.67 -4.20 10.56
N VAL A 99 2.30 -3.15 11.31
CA VAL A 99 3.20 -2.50 12.27
C VAL A 99 3.20 -3.26 13.61
N LYS A 100 2.03 -3.78 14.03
CA LYS A 100 1.88 -4.71 15.16
C LYS A 100 1.71 -6.14 14.65
N VAL A 101 2.79 -6.73 14.14
CA VAL A 101 2.79 -8.05 13.48
C VAL A 101 2.29 -9.16 14.41
N VAL A 102 2.72 -9.09 15.68
CA VAL A 102 2.13 -9.69 16.89
C VAL A 102 0.66 -10.06 16.77
N ASP A 103 -0.10 -8.99 17.01
CA ASP A 103 -1.53 -9.00 17.20
C ASP A 103 -2.25 -9.35 15.89
N ARG A 104 -1.78 -8.85 14.75
CA ARG A 104 -2.42 -9.15 13.45
C ARG A 104 -2.29 -10.61 13.07
N ALA A 105 -1.12 -11.22 13.22
CA ALA A 105 -0.93 -12.63 12.92
C ALA A 105 -1.78 -13.51 13.86
N ARG A 106 -1.77 -13.19 15.17
CA ARG A 106 -2.58 -13.89 16.18
C ARG A 106 -4.08 -13.88 15.87
N MET A 107 -4.62 -12.77 15.36
CA MET A 107 -6.06 -12.65 15.08
C MET A 107 -6.59 -13.72 14.11
N HIS A 108 -5.75 -14.30 13.25
CA HIS A 108 -6.16 -15.36 12.33
C HIS A 108 -6.45 -16.70 13.03
N PHE A 109 -6.02 -16.86 14.28
CA PHE A 109 -6.22 -18.07 15.08
C PHE A 109 -7.25 -17.86 16.21
N LEU A 110 -8.07 -16.81 16.12
CA LEU A 110 -9.17 -16.53 17.04
C LEU A 110 -10.51 -16.67 16.32
N ALA A 111 -11.51 -17.22 17.01
CA ALA A 111 -12.86 -17.35 16.47
C ALA A 111 -13.42 -15.98 16.06
N ASN A 112 -14.04 -15.91 14.88
CA ASN A 112 -14.67 -14.70 14.33
C ASN A 112 -13.71 -13.50 14.15
N ALA A 113 -12.42 -13.77 13.95
CA ALA A 113 -11.42 -12.75 13.67
C ALA A 113 -10.47 -13.18 12.54
N GLY A 114 -9.77 -12.21 11.96
CA GLY A 114 -8.76 -12.47 10.95
C GLY A 114 -9.32 -13.13 9.68
N ASN A 115 -8.79 -14.29 9.31
CA ASN A 115 -9.16 -15.03 8.11
C ASN A 115 -9.90 -16.30 8.53
N GLU A 116 -11.15 -16.42 8.11
CA GLU A 116 -12.04 -17.51 8.54
C GLU A 116 -11.55 -18.89 8.09
N GLU A 117 -10.91 -19.00 6.92
CA GLU A 117 -10.39 -20.27 6.40
C GLU A 117 -9.14 -20.72 7.18
N VAL A 118 -8.23 -19.80 7.49
CA VAL A 118 -7.08 -20.09 8.38
C VAL A 118 -7.58 -20.59 9.74
N TYR A 119 -8.56 -19.91 10.34
CA TYR A 119 -9.12 -20.32 11.62
C TYR A 119 -9.82 -21.69 11.52
N LYS A 120 -10.56 -21.93 10.45
CA LYS A 120 -11.25 -23.21 10.22
C LYS A 120 -10.25 -24.36 10.18
N ASP A 121 -9.22 -24.27 9.36
CA ASP A 121 -8.22 -25.33 9.21
C ASP A 121 -7.44 -25.53 10.51
N PHE A 122 -7.07 -24.43 11.19
CA PHE A 122 -6.47 -24.50 12.52
C PHE A 122 -7.38 -25.22 13.53
N SER A 123 -8.68 -24.93 13.54
CA SER A 123 -9.64 -25.57 14.44
C SER A 123 -9.87 -27.05 14.14
N LEU A 124 -9.57 -27.49 12.91
CA LEU A 124 -9.59 -28.90 12.49
C LEU A 124 -8.30 -29.65 12.85
N GLY A 125 -7.29 -28.95 13.41
CA GLY A 125 -6.04 -29.53 13.87
C GLY A 125 -4.89 -29.45 12.87
N ASP A 126 -5.01 -28.68 11.79
CA ASP A 126 -3.90 -28.44 10.88
C ASP A 126 -2.75 -27.71 11.58
N THR A 127 -1.53 -28.05 11.19
CA THR A 127 -0.31 -27.47 11.74
C THR A 127 0.08 -26.23 10.95
N PHE A 128 0.35 -25.14 11.65
CA PHE A 128 0.78 -23.89 11.04
C PHE A 128 2.16 -23.46 11.50
N SER A 129 2.90 -22.81 10.61
CA SER A 129 4.09 -22.04 10.95
C SER A 129 3.94 -20.59 10.54
N ILE A 130 4.36 -19.67 11.41
CA ILE A 130 4.30 -18.23 11.18
C ILE A 130 5.72 -17.70 11.11
N SER A 131 6.00 -16.89 10.09
CA SER A 131 7.30 -16.23 9.91
C SER A 131 7.12 -14.74 9.63
N CYS A 132 8.08 -13.94 10.09
CA CYS A 132 8.04 -12.49 9.97
C CYS A 132 9.26 -12.00 9.20
N ILE A 133 9.05 -11.24 8.12
CA ILE A 133 10.13 -10.65 7.32
C ILE A 133 10.04 -9.12 7.44
N PRO A 134 11.00 -8.47 8.12
CA PRO A 134 11.11 -7.02 8.18
C PRO A 134 11.39 -6.41 6.82
N LEU A 135 10.81 -5.24 6.55
CA LEU A 135 11.04 -4.51 5.31
C LEU A 135 12.51 -4.06 5.18
N ASN A 136 13.15 -3.64 6.28
CA ASN A 136 14.49 -3.05 6.31
C ASN A 136 15.63 -4.01 5.94
N ILE A 137 15.37 -5.31 5.86
CA ILE A 137 16.34 -6.33 5.43
C ILE A 137 16.04 -6.83 4.01
N THR A 138 15.09 -6.21 3.31
CA THR A 138 14.73 -6.53 1.93
C THR A 138 15.13 -5.39 1.01
N SER A 139 15.14 -5.63 -0.30
CA SER A 139 15.38 -4.59 -1.32
C SER A 139 14.15 -3.75 -1.63
N TYR A 140 13.01 -3.99 -0.99
CA TYR A 140 11.75 -3.31 -1.30
C TYR A 140 11.63 -1.98 -0.57
N SER A 141 10.98 -1.01 -1.23
CA SER A 141 10.85 0.35 -0.67
C SER A 141 9.64 0.49 0.26
N THR A 142 8.61 -0.34 0.08
CA THR A 142 7.36 -0.24 0.83
C THR A 142 6.81 -1.62 1.21
N LEU A 143 5.99 -1.67 2.27
CA LEU A 143 5.31 -2.91 2.63
C LEU A 143 4.29 -3.36 1.59
N ASN A 144 3.62 -2.43 0.90
CA ASN A 144 2.68 -2.80 -0.16
C ASN A 144 3.40 -3.55 -1.29
N GLU A 145 4.60 -3.10 -1.63
CA GLU A 145 5.43 -3.74 -2.64
C GLU A 145 5.93 -5.12 -2.16
N LEU A 146 6.47 -5.22 -0.95
CA LEU A 146 6.92 -6.49 -0.39
C LEU A 146 5.76 -7.49 -0.25
N GLU A 147 4.59 -7.07 0.26
CA GLU A 147 3.40 -7.90 0.43
C GLU A 147 2.86 -8.40 -0.92
N ASP A 148 2.69 -7.53 -1.92
CA ASP A 148 2.20 -7.94 -3.25
C ASP A 148 3.15 -8.94 -3.93
N ASN A 149 4.47 -8.71 -3.84
CA ASN A 149 5.45 -9.66 -4.36
C ASN A 149 5.42 -11.00 -3.60
N ALA A 150 5.26 -10.98 -2.28
CA ALA A 150 5.12 -12.18 -1.47
C ALA A 150 3.83 -12.94 -1.83
N ILE A 151 2.67 -12.28 -1.93
CA ILE A 151 1.41 -12.93 -2.32
C ILE A 151 1.57 -13.71 -3.65
N ARG A 152 2.25 -13.11 -4.63
CA ARG A 152 2.52 -13.75 -5.93
C ARG A 152 3.53 -14.89 -5.83
N ALA A 153 4.58 -14.72 -5.01
CA ALA A 153 5.65 -15.70 -4.81
C ALA A 153 5.15 -16.97 -4.09
N TYR A 154 4.22 -16.81 -3.16
CA TYR A 154 3.59 -17.91 -2.42
C TYR A 154 2.27 -18.38 -3.04
N ASP A 155 1.84 -17.76 -4.15
CA ASP A 155 0.56 -18.01 -4.83
C ASP A 155 -0.66 -17.99 -3.90
N SER A 156 -0.58 -17.19 -2.84
CA SER A 156 -1.51 -17.23 -1.72
C SER A 156 -2.89 -16.66 -2.05
N PHE A 157 -3.04 -15.99 -3.19
CA PHE A 157 -4.32 -15.46 -3.65
C PHE A 157 -5.14 -16.46 -4.47
N HIS A 158 -4.48 -17.25 -5.33
CA HIS A 158 -5.18 -18.22 -6.18
C HIS A 158 -5.27 -19.60 -5.53
N ASN A 159 -4.21 -20.00 -4.83
CA ASN A 159 -4.06 -21.33 -4.23
C ASN A 159 -3.68 -21.20 -2.74
N GLY A 160 -4.32 -20.27 -2.03
CA GLY A 160 -4.12 -20.09 -0.60
C GLY A 160 -5.20 -19.20 0.01
N TYR A 161 -4.89 -18.63 1.17
CA TYR A 161 -5.89 -17.99 2.03
C TYR A 161 -6.13 -16.51 1.72
N ASN A 162 -5.26 -15.82 0.98
CA ASN A 162 -5.46 -14.40 0.68
C ASN A 162 -6.69 -14.20 -0.23
N LYS A 163 -7.56 -13.26 0.13
CA LYS A 163 -8.73 -12.90 -0.70
C LYS A 163 -8.48 -11.73 -1.64
N MET A 164 -7.29 -11.13 -1.57
CA MET A 164 -6.88 -10.00 -2.42
C MET A 164 -5.44 -10.20 -2.91
N PRO A 165 -5.13 -9.80 -4.16
CA PRO A 165 -3.82 -10.04 -4.77
C PRO A 165 -2.68 -9.12 -4.29
N GLY A 166 -2.94 -8.25 -3.30
CA GLY A 166 -2.01 -7.19 -2.87
C GLY A 166 -2.27 -5.84 -3.54
N ASN A 167 -1.66 -4.78 -3.00
CA ASN A 167 -1.82 -3.42 -3.51
C ASN A 167 -0.66 -3.00 -4.43
N VAL A 168 -0.91 -3.02 -5.74
CA VAL A 168 0.04 -2.53 -6.76
C VAL A 168 0.04 -0.99 -6.86
N MET A 169 -1.07 -0.34 -6.48
CA MET A 169 -1.29 1.10 -6.65
C MET A 169 -1.23 1.82 -5.31
N ASP A 170 -0.02 2.02 -4.80
CA ASP A 170 0.21 2.77 -3.56
C ASP A 170 0.32 4.29 -3.77
N LYS A 171 0.64 4.71 -5.00
CA LYS A 171 0.66 6.11 -5.45
C LYS A 171 -0.14 6.32 -6.74
N TYR A 172 -0.52 7.57 -6.99
CA TYR A 172 -1.08 7.94 -8.28
C TYR A 172 0.03 8.01 -9.34
N ILE A 173 -0.27 7.57 -10.56
CA ILE A 173 0.66 7.61 -11.68
C ILE A 173 0.20 8.67 -12.64
N PHE A 174 0.95 9.77 -12.72
CA PHE A 174 0.79 10.79 -13.74
C PHE A 174 1.24 10.28 -15.10
N LYS A 175 0.74 10.93 -16.16
CA LYS A 175 1.08 10.59 -17.55
C LYS A 175 2.59 10.77 -17.82
N ASN A 176 3.17 11.83 -17.26
CA ASN A 176 4.56 12.20 -17.37
C ASN A 176 4.98 13.11 -16.20
N ASP A 177 6.26 13.45 -16.14
CA ASP A 177 6.85 14.29 -15.09
C ASP A 177 6.27 15.71 -15.08
N ASP A 178 5.84 16.24 -16.23
CA ASP A 178 5.30 17.59 -16.32
C ASP A 178 3.90 17.69 -15.68
N TYR A 179 3.09 16.64 -15.81
CA TYR A 179 1.84 16.52 -15.05
C TYR A 179 2.11 16.49 -13.54
N GLU A 180 3.13 15.76 -13.10
CA GLU A 180 3.47 15.73 -11.68
C GLU A 180 3.96 17.10 -11.18
N LYS A 181 4.82 17.77 -11.94
CA LYS A 181 5.28 19.15 -11.65
C LYS A 181 4.12 20.12 -11.56
N ALA A 182 3.19 20.10 -12.51
CA ALA A 182 2.02 20.97 -12.50
C ALA A 182 1.11 20.70 -11.28
N ALA A 183 0.92 19.44 -10.90
CA ALA A 183 0.16 19.10 -9.69
C ALA A 183 0.86 19.60 -8.42
N ASN A 184 2.19 19.50 -8.36
CA ASN A 184 2.98 20.00 -7.24
C ASN A 184 2.95 21.53 -7.13
N LEU A 185 3.02 22.26 -8.25
CA LEU A 185 2.85 23.71 -8.25
C LEU A 185 1.50 24.12 -7.65
N ILE A 186 0.41 23.47 -8.07
CA ILE A 186 -0.91 23.72 -7.48
C ILE A 186 -0.88 23.41 -5.98
N LEU A 187 -0.39 22.24 -5.60
CA LEU A 187 -0.34 21.79 -4.21
C LEU A 187 0.42 22.78 -3.32
N ASP A 188 1.55 23.30 -3.80
CA ASP A 188 2.40 24.25 -3.08
C ASP A 188 1.73 25.60 -2.82
N LYS A 189 0.82 26.04 -3.70
CA LYS A 189 0.06 27.28 -3.49
C LYS A 189 -1.09 27.11 -2.51
N ILE A 190 -1.62 25.91 -2.36
CA ILE A 190 -2.84 25.65 -1.58
C ILE A 190 -2.54 25.06 -0.21
N LYS A 191 -1.40 24.38 -0.06
CA LYS A 191 -0.98 23.79 1.22
C LYS A 191 -0.90 24.87 2.29
N GLY A 192 -1.39 24.55 3.49
CA GLY A 192 -1.41 25.47 4.63
C GLY A 192 -2.59 26.46 4.68
N THR A 193 -3.45 26.49 3.65
CA THR A 193 -4.68 27.32 3.69
C THR A 193 -5.80 26.65 4.49
N GLU A 194 -6.73 27.44 5.05
CA GLU A 194 -7.94 26.92 5.69
C GLU A 194 -8.80 26.09 4.73
N LEU A 195 -8.90 26.56 3.47
CA LEU A 195 -9.58 25.84 2.41
C LEU A 195 -9.00 24.44 2.24
N PHE A 196 -7.67 24.31 2.16
CA PHE A 196 -7.00 23.03 2.04
C PHE A 196 -7.27 22.12 3.23
N ALA A 197 -7.27 22.65 4.46
CA ALA A 197 -7.62 21.88 5.66
C ALA A 197 -9.06 21.35 5.63
N SER A 198 -10.00 22.09 5.00
CA SER A 198 -11.41 21.71 4.89
C SER A 198 -11.66 20.52 3.94
N LEU A 199 -10.71 20.17 3.06
CA LEU A 199 -10.79 19.10 2.06
C LEU A 199 -10.63 17.71 2.67
N THR A 200 -11.56 17.33 3.56
CA THR A 200 -11.42 16.14 4.40
C THR A 200 -11.69 14.80 3.68
N ASN A 201 -12.44 14.81 2.58
CA ASN A 201 -12.83 13.61 1.84
C ASN A 201 -12.72 13.80 0.31
N ASP A 202 -12.79 12.68 -0.42
CA ASP A 202 -12.55 12.66 -1.88
C ASP A 202 -13.62 13.45 -2.65
N ARG A 203 -14.87 13.53 -2.14
CA ARG A 203 -15.94 14.36 -2.73
C ARG A 203 -15.59 15.85 -2.66
N LYS A 204 -15.13 16.33 -1.49
CA LYS A 204 -14.71 17.73 -1.31
C LYS A 204 -13.50 18.07 -2.17
N ARG A 205 -12.49 17.18 -2.19
CA ARG A 205 -11.29 17.34 -3.04
C ARG A 205 -11.69 17.44 -4.51
N MET A 206 -12.56 16.55 -4.99
CA MET A 206 -13.02 16.56 -6.39
C MET A 206 -13.76 17.86 -6.74
N LYS A 207 -14.71 18.29 -5.89
CA LYS A 207 -15.43 19.55 -6.09
C LYS A 207 -14.46 20.73 -6.18
N TYR A 208 -13.52 20.80 -5.23
CA TYR A 208 -12.49 21.84 -5.22
C TYR A 208 -11.64 21.83 -6.49
N THR A 209 -11.10 20.68 -6.89
CA THR A 209 -10.27 20.59 -8.10
C THR A 209 -11.03 20.95 -9.37
N ARG A 210 -12.35 20.68 -9.43
CA ARG A 210 -13.18 21.11 -10.55
C ARG A 210 -13.35 22.62 -10.59
N SER A 211 -13.65 23.26 -9.47
CA SER A 211 -13.73 24.73 -9.38
C SER A 211 -12.40 25.38 -9.73
N LEU A 212 -11.29 24.85 -9.22
CA LEU A 212 -9.95 25.36 -9.50
C LEU A 212 -9.62 25.32 -11.00
N PHE A 213 -10.00 24.26 -11.71
CA PHE A 213 -9.79 24.17 -13.15
C PHE A 213 -10.52 25.28 -13.92
N THR A 214 -11.74 25.61 -13.50
CA THR A 214 -12.50 26.72 -14.07
C THR A 214 -11.87 28.07 -13.74
N GLU A 215 -11.48 28.29 -12.48
CA GLU A 215 -10.85 29.54 -12.02
C GLU A 215 -9.50 29.82 -12.70
N LEU A 216 -8.71 28.78 -12.97
CA LEU A 216 -7.40 28.88 -13.61
C LEU A 216 -7.44 28.75 -15.15
N GLU A 217 -8.63 28.55 -15.72
CA GLU A 217 -8.83 28.31 -17.16
C GLU A 217 -7.94 27.16 -17.68
N LEU A 218 -7.88 26.06 -16.93
CA LEU A 218 -7.14 24.86 -17.34
C LEU A 218 -7.99 23.98 -18.27
N PRO A 219 -7.39 23.32 -19.26
CA PRO A 219 -8.11 22.39 -20.14
C PRO A 219 -8.68 21.21 -19.34
N GLU A 220 -9.83 20.67 -19.76
CA GLU A 220 -10.42 19.51 -19.10
C GLU A 220 -9.48 18.31 -19.25
N ASN A 221 -9.06 17.75 -18.11
CA ASN A 221 -8.13 16.65 -18.05
C ASN A 221 -8.47 15.78 -16.83
N ILE A 222 -9.23 14.70 -17.05
CA ILE A 222 -9.75 13.86 -15.96
C ILE A 222 -8.61 13.15 -15.21
N HIS A 223 -7.59 12.68 -15.92
CA HIS A 223 -6.47 11.96 -15.31
C HIS A 223 -5.69 12.89 -14.41
N PHE A 224 -5.32 14.08 -14.90
CA PHE A 224 -4.66 15.07 -14.07
C PHE A 224 -5.52 15.45 -12.85
N ARG A 225 -6.81 15.72 -13.03
CA ARG A 225 -7.70 16.10 -11.92
C ARG A 225 -7.77 15.00 -10.86
N LEU A 226 -7.89 13.74 -11.27
CA LEU A 226 -7.84 12.60 -10.36
C LEU A 226 -6.48 12.52 -9.64
N GLY A 227 -5.39 12.75 -10.36
CA GLY A 227 -4.05 12.80 -9.79
C GLY A 227 -3.89 13.88 -8.72
N LEU A 228 -4.33 15.11 -9.02
CA LEU A 228 -4.32 16.22 -8.07
C LEU A 228 -5.11 15.90 -6.80
N VAL A 229 -6.30 15.29 -6.92
CA VAL A 229 -7.08 14.82 -5.76
C VAL A 229 -6.28 13.83 -4.91
N LYS A 230 -5.52 12.91 -5.54
CA LYS A 230 -4.67 11.95 -4.82
C LYS A 230 -3.46 12.63 -4.18
N CYS A 231 -2.82 13.59 -4.84
CA CYS A 231 -1.72 14.38 -4.27
C CYS A 231 -2.16 15.14 -3.01
N ILE A 232 -3.30 15.82 -3.07
CA ILE A 232 -3.89 16.52 -1.90
C ILE A 232 -4.09 15.54 -0.74
N LYS A 233 -4.70 14.38 -1.01
CA LYS A 233 -4.96 13.34 -0.01
C LYS A 233 -3.66 12.80 0.59
N ALA A 234 -2.65 12.52 -0.24
CA ALA A 234 -1.35 12.00 0.17
C ALA A 234 -0.63 13.00 1.08
N TYR A 235 -0.57 14.27 0.68
CA TYR A 235 0.04 15.34 1.47
C TYR A 235 -0.63 15.49 2.85
N GLN A 236 -1.97 15.52 2.89
CA GLN A 236 -2.71 15.61 4.16
C GLN A 236 -2.46 14.40 5.07
N LYS A 237 -2.36 13.19 4.49
CA LYS A 237 -2.06 11.97 5.26
C LYS A 237 -0.67 12.02 5.87
N ALA A 238 0.34 12.42 5.09
CA ALA A 238 1.72 12.54 5.56
C ALA A 238 1.85 13.57 6.69
N ASN A 239 1.20 14.74 6.56
CA ASN A 239 1.27 15.79 7.57
C ASN A 239 0.50 15.45 8.86
N LYS A 240 -0.61 14.71 8.78
CA LYS A 240 -1.28 14.17 9.99
C LYS A 240 -0.42 13.17 10.75
N ALA A 241 0.36 12.34 10.05
CA ALA A 241 1.29 11.41 10.67
C ALA A 241 2.44 12.15 11.38
N ASN A 242 2.96 13.23 10.77
CA ASN A 242 4.02 14.05 11.36
C ASN A 242 3.59 14.80 12.63
N ILE A 243 2.32 15.19 12.75
CA ILE A 243 1.78 15.80 13.98
C ILE A 243 1.69 14.75 15.09
N ARG A 244 1.16 13.56 14.79
CA ARG A 244 1.04 12.46 15.76
C ARG A 244 2.37 11.87 16.24
N ASN A 245 3.45 12.04 15.48
CA ASN A 245 4.79 11.59 15.86
C ASN A 245 5.57 12.65 16.66
N LYS A 246 5.00 13.85 16.86
CA LYS A 246 5.57 14.95 17.65
C LYS A 246 4.84 15.17 18.98
N GLU A 247 3.73 14.47 19.20
CA GLU A 247 2.96 14.40 20.46
C GLU A 247 3.33 13.11 21.21
#